data_AF-A0A453D2H8-F1
#
_entry.id   AF-A0A453D2H8-F1
#
_cell.length_a   1.000
_cell.length_b   1.000
_cell.length_c   1.000
_cell.angle_alpha   90.00
_cell.angle_beta   90.00
_cell.angle_gamma   90.00
#
_symmetry.space_group_name_H-M   'P 1'
#
loop_
_entity.id
_entity.type
_entity.pdbx_description
1 polymer ?
#
loop_
_entity_poly.entity_id
_entity_poly.type
_entity_poly.pdbx_seq_one_letter_code
_entity_poly.pdbx_strand_id
1 'polypeptide(L)' 'LDIKATSMPGDLSQWIMKHYDQEMSQIDIPDKGKIPVDAESVHRIWGLPNKGKKVCFKV' A
#
# COMPACT_ATOMS: atom_id res chain seq x y z
N LEU A 1 -10.69 -11.96 10.15
CA LEU A 1 -10.91 -10.57 10.57
C LEU A 1 -10.90 -9.73 9.29
N ASP A 2 -12.06 -9.23 8.87
CA ASP A 2 -12.21 -8.46 7.62
C ASP A 2 -12.13 -6.96 7.97
N ILE A 3 -10.91 -6.43 8.00
CA ILE A 3 -10.66 -5.02 8.31
C ILE A 3 -10.86 -4.23 7.02
N LYS A 4 -12.07 -3.71 6.80
CA LYS A 4 -12.36 -2.82 5.67
C LYS A 4 -12.08 -1.37 6.04
N ALA A 5 -11.06 -0.78 5.44
CA ALA A 5 -10.87 0.66 5.43
C ALA A 5 -11.65 1.24 4.25
N THR A 6 -12.80 1.88 4.50
CA THR A 6 -13.64 2.50 3.46
C THR A 6 -13.19 3.91 3.11
N SER A 7 -12.34 4.53 3.93
CA SER A 7 -11.76 5.84 3.69
C SER A 7 -10.42 5.98 4.43
N MET A 8 -9.57 6.87 3.93
CA MET A 8 -8.30 7.23 4.57
C MET A 8 -8.37 8.71 4.96
N PRO A 9 -8.09 9.08 6.23
CA PRO A 9 -7.92 10.47 6.60
C PRO A 9 -6.82 11.14 5.75
N GLY A 10 -7.06 12.38 5.29
CA GLY A 10 -6.12 13.08 4.40
C GLY A 10 -4.72 13.27 5.00
N ASP A 11 -4.65 13.53 6.31
CA ASP A 11 -3.37 13.66 7.00
C ASP A 11 -2.59 12.33 7.01
N LEU A 12 -3.30 11.20 7.13
CA LEU A 12 -2.70 9.87 7.11
C LEU A 12 -2.19 9.50 5.71
N SER A 13 -2.95 9.78 4.66
CA SER A 13 -2.49 9.53 3.29
C SER A 13 -1.24 10.36 2.96
N GLN A 14 -1.23 11.64 3.34
CA GLN A 14 -0.09 12.50 3.14
C GLN A 14 1.14 12.05 3.95
N TRP A 15 0.93 11.57 5.18
CA TRP A 15 1.98 11.01 6.00
C TRP A 15 2.58 9.74 5.36
N ILE A 16 1.72 8.81 4.91
CA ILE A 16 2.16 7.58 4.24
C ILE A 16 3.00 7.92 3.00
N MET A 17 2.55 8.88 2.17
CA MET A 17 3.30 9.28 0.97
C MET A 17 4.67 9.88 1.28
N LYS A 18 4.81 10.62 2.39
CA LYS A 18 6.11 11.18 2.82
C LYS A 18 7.10 10.12 3.31
N HIS A 19 6.58 9.01 3.84
CA HIS A 19 7.34 7.95 4.47
C HIS A 19 7.43 6.68 3.61
N TYR A 20 6.91 6.72 2.39
CA TYR A 20 6.98 5.60 1.45
C TYR A 20 8.31 5.61 0.71
N ASP A 21 9.07 4.55 0.89
CA ASP A 21 10.28 4.24 0.14
C ASP A 21 9.88 3.46 -1.12
N GLN A 22 9.99 4.13 -2.26
CA GLN A 22 9.60 3.59 -3.57
C GLN A 22 10.53 2.47 -4.05
N GLU A 23 11.81 2.52 -3.72
CA GLU A 23 12.79 1.54 -4.21
C GLU A 23 12.59 0.19 -3.53
N MET A 24 12.37 0.21 -2.21
CA MET A 24 12.11 -1.01 -1.44
C MET A 24 10.63 -1.38 -1.35
N SER A 25 9.73 -0.55 -1.89
CA SER A 25 8.27 -0.71 -1.78
C SER A 25 7.83 -0.92 -0.33
N GLN A 26 8.20 0.00 0.56
CA GLN A 26 7.94 -0.11 2.00
C GLN A 26 7.56 1.25 2.61
N ILE A 27 6.77 1.23 3.67
CA ILE A 27 6.48 2.41 4.48
C ILE A 27 7.41 2.37 5.70
N ASP A 28 8.26 3.39 5.85
CA ASP A 28 9.11 3.55 7.03
C ASP A 28 8.32 4.27 8.13
N ILE A 29 8.04 3.56 9.22
CA ILE A 29 7.42 4.14 10.40
C ILE A 29 8.54 4.48 11.39
N PRO A 30 8.82 5.78 11.62
CA PRO A 30 9.84 6.21 12.56
C PRO A 30 9.67 5.51 13.90
N ASP A 31 10.78 4.99 14.45
CA ASP A 31 10.86 4.30 15.74
C ASP A 31 10.04 3.00 15.87
N LYS A 32 9.32 2.58 14.82
CA LYS A 32 8.52 1.35 14.80
C LYS A 32 8.99 0.33 13.77
N GLY A 33 9.74 0.76 12.77
CA GLY A 33 10.28 -0.11 11.73
C GLY A 33 9.50 0.01 10.42
N LYS A 34 9.59 -1.02 9.59
CA LYS A 34 9.19 -0.96 8.18
C LYS A 34 8.01 -1.87 7.89
N ILE A 35 7.05 -1.37 7.11
CA ILE A 35 5.94 -2.16 6.59
C ILE A 35 6.16 -2.38 5.10
N PRO A 36 6.46 -3.61 4.65
CA PRO A 36 6.56 -3.90 3.22
C PRO A 36 5.18 -3.79 2.57
N VAL A 37 5.13 -3.13 1.42
CA VAL A 37 3.95 -3.04 0.54
C VAL A 37 4.20 -3.98 -0.64
N ASP A 38 3.89 -5.25 -0.43
CA ASP A 38 4.06 -6.28 -1.45
C ASP A 38 2.79 -6.51 -2.28
N ALA A 39 2.99 -7.17 -3.43
CA ALA A 39 1.90 -7.47 -4.35
C ALA A 39 0.85 -8.43 -3.74
N GLU A 40 1.23 -9.29 -2.80
CA GLU A 40 0.27 -10.11 -2.04
C GLU A 40 -0.66 -9.26 -1.18
N SER A 41 -0.13 -8.24 -0.51
CA SER A 41 -0.87 -7.32 0.34
C SER A 41 -1.82 -6.48 -0.50
N VAL A 42 -1.37 -5.99 -1.66
CA VAL A 42 -2.24 -5.28 -2.61
C VAL A 42 -3.36 -6.19 -3.12
N HIS A 43 -3.05 -7.43 -3.50
CA HIS A 43 -4.06 -8.40 -3.93
C HIS A 43 -5.09 -8.70 -2.85
N ARG A 44 -4.63 -8.94 -1.61
CA ARG A 44 -5.50 -9.24 -0.47
C ARG A 44 -6.44 -8.08 -0.14
N ILE A 45 -5.95 -6.84 -0.19
CA ILE A 45 -6.72 -5.66 0.23
C ILE A 45 -7.61 -5.14 -0.91
N TRP A 46 -7.10 -5.08 -2.14
CA TRP A 46 -7.78 -4.46 -3.29
C TRP A 46 -8.46 -5.48 -4.22
N GLY A 47 -8.20 -6.78 -4.03
CA GLY A 47 -8.70 -7.84 -4.92
C GLY A 47 -8.06 -7.84 -6.31
N LEU A 48 -6.99 -7.06 -6.52
CA LEU A 48 -6.33 -6.95 -7.83
C LEU A 48 -5.60 -8.25 -8.19
N PRO A 49 -5.65 -8.75 -9.43
CA PRO A 49 -4.99 -10.01 -9.78
C PRO A 49 -3.48 -9.98 -9.49
N ASN A 50 -2.99 -10.84 -8.59
CA ASN A 50 -1.55 -10.97 -8.29
C ASN A 50 -0.80 -11.89 -9.28
N LYS A 51 -1.51 -12.47 -10.25
CA LYS A 51 -0.97 -13.40 -11.25
C LYS A 51 -1.63 -13.08 -12.59
N GLY A 52 -0.83 -12.90 -13.65
CA GLY A 52 -1.32 -12.61 -15.00
C GLY A 52 -1.16 -11.14 -15.45
N LYS A 53 -1.95 -10.74 -16.46
CA LYS A 53 -1.83 -9.51 -17.27
C LYS A 53 -1.47 -8.25 -16.46
N LYS A 54 -0.53 -7.46 -17.00
CA LYS A 54 -0.15 -6.13 -16.48
C LYS A 54 -1.40 -5.28 -16.21
N VAL A 55 -1.48 -4.74 -15.00
CA VAL A 55 -2.53 -3.80 -14.61
C VAL A 55 -2.27 -2.48 -15.34
N CYS A 56 -3.14 -2.13 -16.29
CA CYS A 56 -3.09 -0.84 -16.96
C CYS A 56 -3.65 0.22 -16.01
N PHE A 57 -2.78 1.04 -15.41
CA PHE A 57 -3.22 2.28 -14.78
C PHE A 57 -3.37 3.35 -15.87
N LYS A 58 -4.56 3.95 -15.95
CA LYS A 58 -4.79 5.13 -16.79
C LYS A 58 -4.53 6.35 -15.90
N VAL A 59 -3.53 7.14 -16.26
CA VAL A 59 -3.24 8.46 -15.66
C VAL A 59 -4.33 9.44 -16.09
#